data_AF-A0A9W9AVC3-F1
#
_entry.id   AF-A0A9W9AVC3-F1
#
_cell.length_a   1.000
_cell.length_b   1.000
_cell.length_c   1.000
_cell.angle_alpha   90.00
_cell.angle_beta   90.00
_cell.angle_gamma   90.00
#
_symmetry.space_group_name_H-M   'P 1'
#
loop_
_entity.id
_entity.type
_entity.pdbx_description
1 polymer ?
#
loop_
_entity_poly.entity_id
_entity_poly.type
_entity_poly.pdbx_seq_one_letter_code
_entity_poly.pdbx_strand_id
1 'polypeptide(L)'
;MVNEGAFAQAINDICEDKEIHFKERIDELILQSRRGLIRSTESEQNLSNAQADEVRLVVYLLLRIWHSAEGRKHVQRQPILNLLASLTNRLLKDQIASPSAYNCLREAIVTGFCILDTDPAGTPIKSPKQEDVWRFALNAGCSNLVVTSSFAHHVMAAARLPDPLTCAEAWDHLRDAITLIFRRQFLEDEQAVALIVSWGVCGALLRLLDSDILTVHFILSSPWTMSFCVELNKILQGEIEESENDYFQLLKRQLISIGPVLLDTLRSKLDSDTARMKEDMPTFQSRLIYHGRYPNYTLLLVSHMFE
;
A
#
# COMPACT_ATOMS: atom_id res chain seq x y z
N MET A 1 12.91 9.29 -11.83
CA MET A 1 13.04 7.84 -11.62
C MET A 1 14.46 7.57 -11.14
N VAL A 2 14.62 7.08 -9.91
CA VAL A 2 15.93 6.66 -9.40
C VAL A 2 16.41 5.49 -10.26
N ASN A 3 17.69 5.49 -10.63
CA ASN A 3 18.31 4.46 -11.46
C ASN A 3 18.28 3.12 -10.69
N GLU A 4 17.23 2.30 -10.88
CA GLU A 4 17.09 1.00 -10.21
C GLU A 4 18.32 0.12 -10.44
N GLY A 5 18.98 0.26 -11.59
CA GLY A 5 20.24 -0.40 -11.90
C GLY A 5 21.38 0.01 -10.96
N ALA A 6 21.49 1.28 -10.58
CA ALA A 6 22.54 1.74 -9.68
C ALA A 6 22.35 1.20 -8.25
N PHE A 7 21.11 1.17 -7.74
CA PHE A 7 20.83 0.57 -6.43
C PHE A 7 21.04 -0.94 -6.44
N ALA A 8 20.55 -1.64 -7.48
CA ALA A 8 20.74 -3.08 -7.61
C ALA A 8 22.23 -3.44 -7.68
N GLN A 9 23.02 -2.68 -8.45
CA GLN A 9 24.46 -2.86 -8.52
C GLN A 9 25.12 -2.62 -7.16
N ALA A 10 24.81 -1.52 -6.47
CA ALA A 10 25.37 -1.23 -5.15
C ALA A 10 25.04 -2.32 -4.13
N ILE A 11 23.80 -2.84 -4.14
CA ILE A 11 23.43 -3.97 -3.28
C ILE A 11 24.22 -5.22 -3.66
N ASN A 12 24.39 -5.51 -4.95
CA ASN A 12 25.17 -6.66 -5.39
C ASN A 12 26.63 -6.55 -4.90
N ASP A 13 27.26 -5.39 -5.11
CA ASP A 13 28.64 -5.13 -4.70
C ASP A 13 28.81 -5.31 -3.19
N ILE A 14 27.87 -4.78 -2.39
CA ILE A 14 27.87 -4.93 -0.92
C ILE A 14 27.63 -6.38 -0.49
N CYS A 15 26.78 -7.12 -1.22
CA CYS A 15 26.47 -8.51 -0.90
C CYS A 15 27.62 -9.47 -1.24
N GLU A 16 28.41 -9.15 -2.27
CA GLU A 16 29.59 -9.91 -2.68
C GLU A 16 30.84 -9.59 -1.84
N ASP A 17 30.86 -8.42 -1.19
CA ASP A 17 31.94 -8.01 -0.29
C ASP A 17 31.97 -8.85 1.00
N LYS A 18 32.98 -9.71 1.09
CA LYS A 18 33.19 -10.61 2.23
C LYS A 18 33.59 -9.88 3.51
N GLU A 19 34.16 -8.68 3.41
CA GLU A 19 34.58 -7.90 4.59
C GLU A 19 33.39 -7.26 5.30
N ILE A 20 32.33 -6.95 4.56
CA ILE A 20 31.12 -6.32 5.11
C ILE A 20 30.32 -7.30 5.98
N HIS A 21 30.39 -8.61 5.70
CA HIS A 21 29.54 -9.62 6.34
C HIS A 21 28.06 -9.22 6.28
N PHE A 22 27.59 -8.88 5.07
CA PHE A 22 26.31 -8.22 4.86
C PHE A 22 25.13 -8.92 5.54
N LYS A 23 25.04 -10.24 5.38
CA LYS A 23 23.95 -11.04 5.96
C LYS A 23 23.95 -10.95 7.49
N GLU A 24 25.11 -11.14 8.12
CA GLU A 24 25.26 -11.04 9.56
C GLU A 24 24.90 -9.65 10.08
N ARG A 25 25.28 -8.60 9.35
CA ARG A 25 24.93 -7.20 9.69
C ARG A 25 23.45 -6.91 9.59
N ILE A 26 22.77 -7.42 8.57
CA ILE A 26 21.32 -7.28 8.43
C ILE A 26 20.60 -8.03 9.55
N ASP A 27 21.00 -9.26 9.85
CA ASP A 27 20.42 -10.05 10.95
C ASP A 27 20.67 -9.37 12.31
N GLU A 28 21.86 -8.83 12.52
CA GLU A 28 22.21 -8.04 13.71
C GLU A 28 21.33 -6.79 13.83
N LEU A 29 21.16 -6.03 12.75
CA LEU A 29 20.31 -4.84 12.71
C LEU A 29 18.86 -5.17 13.09
N ILE A 30 18.28 -6.20 12.47
CA ILE A 30 16.91 -6.67 12.77
C ILE A 30 16.80 -7.05 14.25
N LEU A 31 17.79 -7.79 14.77
CA LEU A 31 17.80 -8.27 16.14
C LEU A 31 17.95 -7.11 17.14
N GLN A 32 18.80 -6.12 16.84
CA GLN A 32 18.98 -4.92 17.66
C GLN A 32 17.70 -4.09 17.71
N SER A 33 17.08 -3.78 16.55
CA SER A 33 15.80 -3.06 16.51
C SER A 33 14.70 -3.80 17.27
N ARG A 34 14.59 -5.12 17.08
CA ARG A 34 13.59 -5.95 17.78
C ARG A 34 13.83 -5.98 19.29
N ARG A 35 15.08 -6.12 19.75
CA ARG A 35 15.41 -6.07 21.19
C ARG A 35 15.13 -4.70 21.79
N GLY A 36 15.41 -3.62 21.05
CA GLY A 36 15.08 -2.26 21.46
C GLY A 36 13.57 -2.06 21.66
N LEU A 37 12.75 -2.60 20.75
CA LEU A 37 11.29 -2.59 20.86
C LEU A 37 10.80 -3.42 22.06
N ILE A 38 11.33 -4.63 22.26
CA ILE A 38 10.90 -5.49 23.38
C ILE A 38 11.25 -4.85 24.72
N ARG A 39 12.49 -4.37 24.88
CA ARG A 39 12.96 -3.72 26.13
C ARG A 39 12.13 -2.50 26.50
N SER A 40 11.82 -1.65 25.52
CA SER A 40 10.98 -0.47 25.77
C SER A 40 9.51 -0.82 26.01
N THR A 41 9.04 -1.99 25.56
CA THR A 41 7.71 -2.51 25.92
C THR A 41 7.71 -3.06 27.35
N GLU A 42 8.75 -3.78 27.76
CA GLU A 42 8.88 -4.33 29.12
C GLU A 42 9.08 -3.25 30.19
N SER A 43 9.76 -2.14 29.85
CA SER A 43 9.97 -1.01 30.76
C SER A 43 8.81 -0.02 30.80
N GLU A 44 7.71 -0.29 30.07
CA GLU A 44 6.56 0.63 29.89
C GLU A 44 6.98 2.04 29.38
N GLN A 45 8.15 2.14 28.75
CA GLN A 45 8.65 3.38 28.22
C GLN A 45 8.01 3.65 26.85
N ASN A 46 7.37 4.81 26.73
CA ASN A 46 6.88 5.30 25.44
C ASN A 46 8.04 5.43 24.44
N LEU A 47 7.82 4.97 23.21
CA LEU A 47 8.79 5.14 22.14
C LEU A 47 8.91 6.64 21.80
N SER A 48 10.13 7.16 21.75
CA SER A 48 10.34 8.52 21.25
C SER A 48 10.11 8.57 19.73
N ASN A 49 9.78 9.75 19.20
CA ASN A 49 9.64 9.93 17.74
C ASN A 49 10.93 9.54 16.99
N ALA A 50 12.10 9.82 17.57
CA ALA A 50 13.38 9.45 16.96
C ALA A 50 13.58 7.93 16.89
N GLN A 51 13.21 7.20 17.95
CA GLN A 51 13.25 5.74 17.94
C GLN A 51 12.25 5.14 16.94
N ALA A 52 11.07 5.75 16.82
CA ALA A 52 10.06 5.29 15.87
C ALA A 52 10.54 5.49 14.43
N ASP A 53 11.18 6.63 14.17
CA ASP A 53 11.77 6.95 12.88
C ASP A 53 12.92 6.01 12.51
N GLU A 54 13.82 5.74 13.45
CA GLU A 54 14.92 4.78 13.27
C GLU A 54 14.38 3.40 12.88
N VAL A 55 13.37 2.91 13.60
CA VAL A 55 12.77 1.61 13.30
C VAL A 55 12.04 1.62 11.96
N ARG A 56 11.35 2.71 11.61
CA ARG A 56 10.73 2.88 10.28
C ARG A 56 11.78 2.81 9.18
N LEU A 57 12.91 3.50 9.32
CA LEU A 57 14.00 3.49 8.35
C LEU A 57 14.61 2.10 8.19
N VAL A 58 14.81 1.37 9.30
CA VAL A 58 15.25 -0.03 9.26
C VAL A 58 14.25 -0.89 8.48
N VAL A 59 12.95 -0.76 8.75
CA VAL A 59 11.92 -1.50 8.01
C VAL A 59 11.97 -1.15 6.51
N TYR A 60 12.01 0.12 6.14
CA TYR A 60 12.07 0.52 4.73
C TYR A 60 13.35 0.05 4.01
N LEU A 61 14.49 0.06 4.69
CA LEU A 61 15.73 -0.50 4.16
C LEU A 61 15.57 -2.00 3.89
N LEU A 62 15.05 -2.76 4.85
CA LEU A 62 14.82 -4.20 4.72
C LEU A 62 13.87 -4.53 3.57
N LEU A 63 12.78 -3.77 3.45
CA LEU A 63 11.81 -3.94 2.36
C LEU A 63 12.42 -3.61 1.00
N ARG A 64 13.28 -2.60 0.94
CA ARG A 64 13.99 -2.25 -0.29
C ARG A 64 14.98 -3.33 -0.70
N ILE A 65 15.74 -3.89 0.25
CA ILE A 65 16.65 -5.02 0.00
C ILE A 65 15.84 -6.24 -0.46
N TRP A 66 14.73 -6.55 0.22
CA TRP A 66 13.84 -7.67 -0.12
C TRP A 66 13.22 -7.55 -1.52
N HIS A 67 12.85 -6.34 -1.92
CA HIS A 67 12.28 -6.06 -3.23
C HIS A 67 13.34 -6.11 -4.35
N SER A 68 14.64 -6.03 -4.04
CA SER A 68 15.69 -6.21 -5.03
C SER A 68 15.95 -7.69 -5.30
N ALA A 69 16.09 -8.09 -6.57
CA ALA A 69 16.31 -9.48 -6.96
C ALA A 69 17.59 -10.08 -6.33
N GLU A 70 18.66 -9.28 -6.25
CA GLU A 70 19.92 -9.70 -5.63
C GLU A 70 19.83 -9.70 -4.11
N GLY A 71 19.42 -8.59 -3.50
CA GLY A 71 19.33 -8.48 -2.04
C GLY A 71 18.43 -9.53 -1.39
N ARG A 72 17.36 -9.95 -2.07
CA ARG A 72 16.47 -11.03 -1.61
C ARG A 72 17.20 -12.35 -1.38
N LYS A 73 18.25 -12.67 -2.16
CA LYS A 73 19.02 -13.91 -2.02
C LYS A 73 19.81 -13.96 -0.69
N HIS A 74 20.10 -12.79 -0.12
CA HIS A 74 20.95 -12.64 1.06
C HIS A 74 20.19 -12.39 2.36
N VAL A 75 18.92 -11.99 2.30
CA VAL A 75 18.11 -11.68 3.47
C VAL A 75 17.04 -12.75 3.70
N GLN A 76 16.83 -13.15 4.95
CA GLN A 76 15.77 -14.10 5.30
C GLN A 76 14.44 -13.37 5.54
N ARG A 77 13.33 -13.95 5.07
CA ARG A 77 11.99 -13.40 5.25
C ARG A 77 11.56 -13.37 6.72
N GLN A 78 11.83 -14.47 7.43
CA GLN A 78 11.30 -14.71 8.78
C GLN A 78 11.77 -13.67 9.82
N PRO A 79 13.04 -13.23 9.85
CA PRO A 79 13.47 -12.13 10.70
C PRO A 79 12.70 -10.83 10.48
N ILE A 80 12.44 -10.45 9.22
CA ILE A 80 11.67 -9.24 8.89
C ILE A 80 10.22 -9.38 9.41
N LEU A 81 9.58 -10.52 9.15
CA LEU A 81 8.23 -10.80 9.66
C LEU A 81 8.17 -10.75 11.19
N ASN A 82 9.20 -11.25 11.88
CA ASN A 82 9.28 -11.20 13.34
C ASN A 82 9.38 -9.76 13.86
N LEU A 83 10.12 -8.89 13.17
CA LEU A 83 10.21 -7.46 13.50
C LEU A 83 8.84 -6.77 13.31
N LEU A 84 8.20 -6.98 12.16
CA LEU A 84 6.87 -6.42 11.87
C LEU A 84 5.80 -6.94 12.84
N ALA A 85 5.87 -8.21 13.24
CA ALA A 85 4.98 -8.79 14.22
C ALA A 85 5.18 -8.18 15.62
N SER A 86 6.43 -7.93 16.03
CA SER A 86 6.77 -7.22 17.27
C SER A 86 6.25 -5.78 17.25
N LEU A 87 6.40 -5.07 16.15
CA LEU A 87 5.85 -3.72 15.95
C LEU A 87 4.32 -3.70 16.04
N THR A 88 3.66 -4.64 15.36
CA THR A 88 2.20 -4.80 15.41
C THR A 88 1.73 -5.03 16.84
N ASN A 89 2.34 -5.99 17.56
CA ASN A 89 1.98 -6.27 18.96
C ASN A 89 2.11 -5.03 19.85
N ARG A 90 3.05 -4.13 19.55
CA ARG A 90 3.22 -2.89 20.29
C ARG A 90 2.12 -1.89 19.98
N LEU A 91 1.82 -1.67 18.69
CA LEU A 91 0.73 -0.77 18.29
C LEU A 91 -0.62 -1.22 18.85
N LEU A 92 -0.89 -2.52 18.87
CA LEU A 92 -2.16 -3.07 19.37
C LEU A 92 -2.35 -2.92 20.88
N LYS A 93 -1.26 -2.75 21.64
CA LYS A 93 -1.34 -2.51 23.09
C LYS A 93 -1.49 -1.01 23.41
N ASP A 94 -1.62 -0.15 22.40
CA ASP A 94 -1.66 1.32 22.52
C ASP A 94 -0.50 1.89 23.36
N GLN A 95 0.65 1.22 23.35
CA GLN A 95 1.86 1.59 24.11
C GLN A 95 2.69 2.69 23.43
N ILE A 96 2.06 3.50 22.57
CA ILE A 96 2.70 4.61 21.87
C ILE A 96 1.85 5.86 22.08
N ALA A 97 2.25 6.65 23.07
CA ALA A 97 1.54 7.88 23.41
C ALA A 97 1.60 8.97 22.32
N SER A 98 2.63 8.96 21.47
CA SER A 98 2.80 9.95 20.40
C SER A 98 2.03 9.54 19.14
N PRO A 99 1.02 10.32 18.69
CA PRO A 99 0.30 10.03 17.44
C PRO A 99 1.21 10.02 16.21
N SER A 100 2.24 10.86 16.20
CA SER A 100 3.22 10.91 15.11
C SER A 100 4.04 9.62 15.03
N ALA A 101 4.55 9.13 16.17
CA ALA A 101 5.27 7.85 16.22
C ALA A 101 4.36 6.68 15.83
N TYR A 102 3.10 6.70 16.29
CA TYR A 102 2.11 5.70 15.93
C TYR A 102 1.90 5.64 14.41
N ASN A 103 1.62 6.78 13.77
CA ASN A 103 1.38 6.87 12.33
C ASN A 103 2.62 6.44 11.52
N CYS A 104 3.80 6.90 11.93
CA CYS A 104 5.09 6.56 11.34
C CYS A 104 5.35 5.04 11.31
N LEU A 105 5.10 4.35 12.43
CA LEU A 105 5.28 2.90 12.51
C LEU A 105 4.16 2.14 11.81
N ARG A 106 2.93 2.64 11.86
CA ARG A 106 1.78 2.06 11.15
C ARG A 106 2.03 2.01 9.64
N GLU A 107 2.54 3.09 9.06
CA GLU A 107 2.95 3.14 7.65
C GLU A 107 3.98 2.07 7.31
N ALA A 108 5.02 1.95 8.15
CA ALA A 108 6.07 0.95 7.99
C ALA A 108 5.53 -0.48 8.04
N ILE A 109 4.61 -0.75 8.97
CA ILE A 109 3.99 -2.06 9.18
C ILE A 109 3.12 -2.43 7.99
N VAL A 110 2.18 -1.55 7.60
CA VAL A 110 1.26 -1.83 6.49
C VAL A 110 2.09 -2.09 5.24
N THR A 111 2.97 -1.16 4.88
CA THR A 111 3.84 -1.29 3.70
C THR A 111 4.68 -2.57 3.75
N GLY A 112 5.23 -2.91 4.93
CA GLY A 112 6.03 -4.11 5.09
C GLY A 112 5.27 -5.40 4.87
N PHE A 113 4.09 -5.54 5.46
CA PHE A 113 3.25 -6.71 5.22
C PHE A 113 2.74 -6.74 3.78
N CYS A 114 2.33 -5.62 3.20
CA CYS A 114 1.87 -5.57 1.81
C CYS A 114 2.95 -6.08 0.84
N ILE A 115 4.22 -5.74 1.03
CA ILE A 115 5.32 -6.23 0.19
C ILE A 115 5.60 -7.72 0.44
N LEU A 116 5.67 -8.13 1.71
CA LEU A 116 6.06 -9.49 2.05
C LEU A 116 4.95 -10.51 1.77
N ASP A 117 3.67 -10.14 1.84
CA ASP A 117 2.54 -11.04 1.60
C ASP A 117 2.27 -11.24 0.11
N THR A 118 2.75 -10.32 -0.74
CA THR A 118 2.53 -10.35 -2.19
C THR A 118 3.70 -10.94 -2.96
N ASP A 119 4.73 -11.39 -2.27
CA ASP A 119 5.91 -11.98 -2.90
C ASP A 119 5.64 -13.41 -3.41
N PRO A 120 5.67 -13.65 -4.73
CA PRO A 120 5.45 -14.98 -5.30
C PRO A 120 6.56 -15.98 -4.95
N ALA A 121 7.75 -15.51 -4.55
CA ALA A 121 8.86 -16.36 -4.15
C ALA A 121 8.71 -16.90 -2.71
N GLY A 122 7.82 -16.30 -1.91
CA GLY A 122 7.52 -16.76 -0.58
C GLY A 122 6.55 -17.93 -0.61
N THR A 123 6.77 -18.96 0.20
CA THR A 123 5.65 -19.84 0.57
C THR A 123 4.52 -18.98 1.13
N PRO A 124 3.25 -19.23 0.75
CA PRO A 124 2.09 -18.54 1.31
C PRO A 124 1.94 -19.00 2.76
N ILE A 125 2.80 -18.47 3.62
CA ILE A 125 2.61 -18.50 5.05
C ILE A 125 1.49 -17.50 5.25
N LYS A 126 0.31 -17.97 5.64
CA LYS A 126 -0.72 -17.10 6.20
C LYS A 126 -0.04 -16.28 7.28
N SER A 127 0.26 -15.02 7.00
CA SER A 127 0.77 -14.11 8.00
C SER A 127 -0.28 -14.14 9.12
N PRO A 128 0.08 -14.50 10.36
CA PRO A 128 -0.89 -14.63 11.46
C PRO A 128 -1.57 -13.30 11.84
N LYS A 129 -1.39 -12.24 11.05
CA LYS A 129 -1.78 -10.86 11.31
C LYS A 129 -2.42 -10.18 10.11
N GLN A 130 -2.93 -10.92 9.13
CA GLN A 130 -3.56 -10.32 7.94
C GLN A 130 -4.70 -9.36 8.33
N GLU A 131 -5.55 -9.75 9.29
CA GLU A 131 -6.64 -8.90 9.81
C GLU A 131 -6.11 -7.60 10.44
N ASP A 132 -4.98 -7.67 11.17
CA ASP A 132 -4.36 -6.48 11.76
C ASP A 132 -3.87 -5.49 10.70
N VAL A 133 -3.32 -5.99 9.59
CA VAL A 133 -2.83 -5.16 8.48
C VAL A 133 -3.98 -4.38 7.84
N TRP A 134 -5.10 -5.06 7.57
CA TRP A 134 -6.30 -4.42 7.04
C TRP A 134 -6.82 -3.37 8.01
N ARG A 135 -6.96 -3.71 9.29
CA ARG A 135 -7.39 -2.76 10.32
C ARG A 135 -6.47 -1.54 10.42
N PHE A 136 -5.15 -1.72 10.38
CA PHE A 136 -4.21 -0.60 10.39
C PHE A 136 -4.33 0.27 9.15
N ALA A 137 -4.54 -0.33 7.98
CA ALA A 137 -4.73 0.42 6.75
C ALA A 137 -6.00 1.26 6.78
N LEU A 138 -7.13 0.64 7.17
CA LEU A 138 -8.44 1.31 7.24
C LEU A 138 -8.43 2.47 8.25
N ASN A 139 -7.73 2.30 9.39
CA ASN A 139 -7.59 3.33 10.42
C ASN A 139 -6.60 4.45 10.06
N ALA A 140 -5.93 4.40 8.90
CA ALA A 140 -4.91 5.39 8.56
C ALA A 140 -5.43 6.76 8.14
N GLY A 141 -6.73 6.83 7.82
CA GLY A 141 -7.31 7.97 7.15
C GLY A 141 -7.03 7.93 5.64
N CYS A 142 -8.02 8.30 4.84
CA CYS A 142 -7.94 8.26 3.37
C CYS A 142 -6.99 9.31 2.76
N SER A 143 -6.50 10.26 3.55
CA SER A 143 -5.48 11.24 3.13
C SER A 143 -4.05 10.72 3.25
N ASN A 144 -3.82 9.58 3.91
CA ASN A 144 -2.48 9.01 4.00
C ASN A 144 -2.15 8.20 2.74
N LEU A 145 -1.67 8.90 1.71
CA LEU A 145 -1.37 8.32 0.40
C LEU A 145 -0.38 7.16 0.45
N VAL A 146 0.51 7.12 1.44
CA VAL A 146 1.49 6.04 1.65
C VAL A 146 0.77 4.75 2.02
N VAL A 147 -0.07 4.82 3.05
CA VAL A 147 -0.86 3.68 3.50
C VAL A 147 -1.87 3.28 2.43
N THR A 148 -2.57 4.24 1.82
CA THR A 148 -3.54 3.98 0.75
C THR A 148 -2.88 3.27 -0.43
N SER A 149 -1.70 3.71 -0.86
CA SER A 149 -0.91 3.08 -1.92
C SER A 149 -0.53 1.63 -1.59
N SER A 150 0.04 1.41 -0.41
CA SER A 150 0.42 0.07 0.06
C SER A 150 -0.79 -0.84 0.21
N PHE A 151 -1.90 -0.31 0.72
CA PHE A 151 -3.13 -1.05 0.92
C PHE A 151 -3.81 -1.41 -0.40
N ALA A 152 -3.91 -0.47 -1.35
CA ALA A 152 -4.42 -0.74 -2.68
C ALA A 152 -3.64 -1.87 -3.36
N HIS A 153 -2.30 -1.84 -3.26
CA HIS A 153 -1.45 -2.93 -3.73
C HIS A 153 -1.79 -4.27 -3.08
N HIS A 154 -1.90 -4.30 -1.75
CA HIS A 154 -2.25 -5.51 -1.03
C HIS A 154 -3.61 -6.08 -1.43
N VAL A 155 -4.62 -5.23 -1.63
CA VAL A 155 -5.94 -5.64 -2.13
C VAL A 155 -5.82 -6.29 -3.50
N MET A 156 -5.11 -5.66 -4.44
CA MET A 156 -4.94 -6.19 -5.80
C MET A 156 -4.22 -7.55 -5.83
N ALA A 157 -3.16 -7.69 -5.03
CA ALA A 157 -2.33 -8.88 -5.00
C ALA A 157 -2.81 -9.95 -4.00
N ALA A 158 -3.88 -9.70 -3.24
CA ALA A 158 -4.43 -10.67 -2.30
C ALA A 158 -4.98 -11.90 -3.05
N ALA A 159 -4.40 -13.06 -2.75
CA ALA A 159 -4.90 -14.35 -3.26
C ALA A 159 -6.35 -14.63 -2.82
N ARG A 160 -6.73 -14.14 -1.64
CA ARG A 160 -8.10 -14.20 -1.12
C ARG A 160 -8.40 -12.91 -0.35
N LEU A 161 -9.55 -12.31 -0.68
CA LEU A 161 -10.09 -11.17 0.04
C LEU A 161 -10.67 -11.60 1.41
N PRO A 162 -10.66 -10.71 2.42
CA PRO A 162 -11.19 -10.99 3.76
C PRO A 162 -12.72 -11.14 3.74
N ASP A 163 -13.34 -11.10 4.91
CA ASP A 163 -14.79 -11.16 5.04
C ASP A 163 -15.50 -9.99 4.33
N PRO A 164 -16.81 -10.13 4.03
CA PRO A 164 -17.55 -9.13 3.28
C PRO A 164 -17.58 -7.72 3.89
N LEU A 165 -17.59 -7.61 5.22
CA LEU A 165 -17.64 -6.33 5.91
C LEU A 165 -16.30 -5.60 5.74
N THR A 166 -15.19 -6.29 5.98
CA THR A 166 -13.85 -5.74 5.78
C THR A 166 -13.63 -5.29 4.33
N CYS A 167 -14.16 -6.02 3.34
CA CYS A 167 -14.11 -5.61 1.94
C CYS A 167 -14.94 -4.33 1.66
N ALA A 168 -16.09 -4.18 2.30
CA ALA A 168 -16.92 -2.98 2.18
C ALA A 168 -16.24 -1.76 2.81
N GLU A 169 -15.62 -1.92 3.99
CA GLU A 169 -14.83 -0.86 4.63
C GLU A 169 -13.63 -0.44 3.77
N ALA A 170 -12.95 -1.42 3.13
CA ALA A 170 -11.88 -1.16 2.20
C ALA A 170 -12.34 -0.39 0.95
N TRP A 171 -13.53 -0.72 0.43
CA TRP A 171 -14.14 0.03 -0.66
C TRP A 171 -14.35 1.48 -0.27
N ASP A 172 -14.98 1.75 0.88
CA ASP A 172 -15.23 3.11 1.36
C ASP A 172 -13.93 3.89 1.56
N HIS A 173 -12.93 3.29 2.22
CA HIS A 173 -11.62 3.91 2.42
C HIS A 173 -10.94 4.30 1.10
N LEU A 174 -10.89 3.38 0.14
CA LEU A 174 -10.24 3.59 -1.16
C LEU A 174 -11.03 4.58 -2.03
N ARG A 175 -12.37 4.52 -2.02
CA ARG A 175 -13.25 5.48 -2.70
C ARG A 175 -13.05 6.89 -2.15
N ASP A 176 -12.96 7.04 -0.84
CA ASP A 176 -12.77 8.36 -0.23
C ASP A 176 -11.38 8.91 -0.58
N ALA A 177 -10.35 8.07 -0.58
CA ALA A 177 -9.01 8.47 -0.98
C ALA A 177 -8.96 8.95 -2.44
N ILE A 178 -9.53 8.19 -3.38
CA ILE A 178 -9.56 8.60 -4.79
C ILE A 178 -10.43 9.85 -5.02
N THR A 179 -11.48 10.04 -4.22
CA THR A 179 -12.31 11.26 -4.26
C THR A 179 -11.51 12.49 -3.81
N LEU A 180 -10.64 12.36 -2.79
CA LEU A 180 -9.71 13.44 -2.41
C LEU A 180 -8.73 13.79 -3.55
N ILE A 181 -8.27 12.78 -4.29
CA ILE A 181 -7.44 12.95 -5.50
C ILE A 181 -8.23 13.71 -6.57
N PHE A 182 -9.46 13.28 -6.88
CA PHE A 182 -10.34 13.90 -7.87
C PHE A 182 -10.63 15.38 -7.55
N ARG A 183 -10.75 15.71 -6.26
CA ARG A 183 -11.00 17.07 -5.77
C ARG A 183 -9.74 17.88 -5.53
N ARG A 184 -8.57 17.40 -5.95
CA ARG A 184 -7.26 18.06 -5.83
C ARG A 184 -6.98 18.55 -4.40
N GLN A 185 -7.31 17.73 -3.39
CA GLN A 185 -7.14 18.11 -1.98
C GLN A 185 -5.70 17.98 -1.48
N PHE A 186 -4.82 17.37 -2.26
CA PHE A 186 -3.39 17.26 -1.97
C PHE A 186 -2.63 18.48 -2.47
N LEU A 187 -1.55 18.87 -1.78
CA LEU A 187 -0.75 20.06 -2.09
C LEU A 187 0.68 19.69 -2.47
N GLU A 188 1.31 20.53 -3.30
CA GLU A 188 2.74 20.43 -3.65
C GLU A 188 3.20 19.01 -4.06
N ASP A 189 4.17 18.44 -3.35
CA ASP A 189 4.76 17.13 -3.62
C ASP A 189 3.72 16.00 -3.48
N GLU A 190 2.70 16.17 -2.64
CA GLU A 190 1.62 15.18 -2.47
C GLU A 190 0.71 15.10 -3.71
N GLN A 191 0.62 16.15 -4.53
CA GLN A 191 -0.14 16.09 -5.79
C GLN A 191 0.47 15.07 -6.76
N ALA A 192 1.80 15.06 -6.87
CA ALA A 192 2.49 14.11 -7.72
C ALA A 192 2.29 12.67 -7.22
N VAL A 193 2.34 12.47 -5.90
CA VAL A 193 2.06 11.17 -5.28
C VAL A 193 0.61 10.75 -5.52
N ALA A 194 -0.36 11.64 -5.32
CA ALA A 194 -1.78 11.40 -5.55
C ALA A 194 -2.05 10.91 -6.99
N LEU A 195 -1.46 11.58 -7.99
CA LEU A 195 -1.57 11.16 -9.39
C LEU A 195 -1.06 9.74 -9.62
N ILE A 196 0.09 9.39 -9.02
CA ILE A 196 0.71 8.06 -9.14
C ILE A 196 -0.15 6.99 -8.46
N VAL A 197 -0.71 7.30 -7.29
CA VAL A 197 -1.50 6.35 -6.49
C VAL A 197 -2.89 6.11 -7.09
N SER A 198 -3.44 7.09 -7.81
CA SER A 198 -4.80 7.06 -8.37
C SER A 198 -5.12 5.77 -9.15
N TRP A 199 -4.20 5.32 -9.99
CA TRP A 199 -4.36 4.11 -10.79
C TRP A 199 -4.48 2.85 -9.93
N GLY A 200 -3.58 2.70 -8.95
CA GLY A 200 -3.57 1.55 -8.05
C GLY A 200 -4.83 1.49 -7.18
N VAL A 201 -5.34 2.65 -6.75
CA VAL A 201 -6.61 2.72 -6.01
C VAL A 201 -7.78 2.28 -6.87
N CYS A 202 -7.87 2.72 -8.14
CA CYS A 202 -8.90 2.23 -9.06
C CYS A 202 -8.78 0.72 -9.33
N GLY A 203 -7.57 0.19 -9.46
CA GLY A 203 -7.35 -1.26 -9.60
C GLY A 203 -7.79 -2.05 -8.36
N ALA A 204 -7.52 -1.54 -7.16
CA ALA A 204 -7.97 -2.14 -5.91
C ALA A 204 -9.49 -2.09 -5.76
N LEU A 205 -10.14 -0.97 -6.11
CA LEU A 205 -11.59 -0.87 -6.16
C LEU A 205 -12.19 -1.90 -7.12
N LEU A 206 -11.62 -2.00 -8.33
CA LEU A 206 -12.03 -3.01 -9.31
C LEU A 206 -11.89 -4.43 -8.73
N ARG A 207 -10.78 -4.74 -8.07
CA ARG A 207 -10.55 -6.04 -7.41
C ARG A 207 -11.59 -6.35 -6.32
N LEU A 208 -12.05 -5.35 -5.57
CA LEU A 208 -13.10 -5.52 -4.55
C LEU A 208 -14.48 -5.82 -5.17
N LEU A 209 -14.74 -5.46 -6.43
CA LEU A 209 -15.97 -5.84 -7.12
C LEU A 209 -16.01 -7.32 -7.55
N ASP A 210 -14.88 -8.02 -7.46
CA ASP A 210 -14.76 -9.48 -7.60
C ASP A 210 -14.84 -10.19 -6.23
N SER A 211 -15.27 -9.48 -5.18
CA SER A 211 -15.57 -10.07 -3.87
C SER A 211 -16.93 -10.78 -3.86
N ASP A 212 -17.37 -11.16 -2.65
CA ASP A 212 -18.66 -11.79 -2.42
C ASP A 212 -19.85 -10.93 -2.89
N ILE A 213 -20.95 -11.61 -3.23
CA ILE A 213 -22.18 -10.98 -3.73
C ILE A 213 -22.77 -9.96 -2.75
N LEU A 214 -22.69 -10.20 -1.44
CA LEU A 214 -23.21 -9.29 -0.42
C LEU A 214 -22.39 -8.00 -0.37
N THR A 215 -21.06 -8.12 -0.48
CA THR A 215 -20.18 -6.94 -0.58
C THR A 215 -20.50 -6.13 -1.81
N VAL A 216 -20.63 -6.79 -2.98
CA VAL A 216 -20.97 -6.09 -4.24
C VAL A 216 -22.33 -5.40 -4.12
N HIS A 217 -23.34 -6.07 -3.58
CA HIS A 217 -24.67 -5.48 -3.39
C HIS A 217 -24.62 -4.26 -2.45
N PHE A 218 -23.88 -4.36 -1.35
CA PHE A 218 -23.66 -3.23 -0.44
C PHE A 218 -23.00 -2.05 -1.17
N ILE A 219 -21.90 -2.30 -1.91
CA ILE A 219 -21.18 -1.28 -2.68
C ILE A 219 -22.10 -0.58 -3.67
N LEU A 220 -22.88 -1.33 -4.45
CA LEU A 220 -23.75 -0.79 -5.49
C LEU A 220 -24.98 -0.07 -4.93
N SER A 221 -25.46 -0.47 -3.76
CA SER A 221 -26.57 0.20 -3.07
C SER A 221 -26.19 1.58 -2.49
N SER A 222 -24.89 1.87 -2.38
CA SER A 222 -24.40 3.11 -1.79
C SER A 222 -24.54 4.30 -2.73
N PRO A 223 -25.20 5.40 -2.33
CA PRO A 223 -25.30 6.61 -3.16
C PRO A 223 -23.93 7.25 -3.40
N TRP A 224 -22.96 7.00 -2.52
CA TRP A 224 -21.58 7.48 -2.68
C TRP A 224 -20.84 6.80 -3.84
N THR A 225 -21.19 5.55 -4.15
CA THR A 225 -20.67 4.85 -5.34
C THR A 225 -21.14 5.53 -6.62
N MET A 226 -22.40 5.97 -6.68
CA MET A 226 -22.92 6.71 -7.83
C MET A 226 -22.27 8.09 -7.98
N SER A 227 -22.07 8.82 -6.88
CA SER A 227 -21.32 10.07 -6.89
C SER A 227 -19.89 9.88 -7.40
N PHE A 228 -19.20 8.83 -6.94
CA PHE A 228 -17.88 8.44 -7.43
C PHE A 228 -17.89 8.17 -8.95
N CYS A 229 -18.86 7.40 -9.46
CA CYS A 229 -18.98 7.13 -10.91
C CYS A 229 -19.14 8.41 -11.73
N VAL A 230 -19.94 9.37 -11.24
CA VAL A 230 -20.14 10.66 -11.91
C VAL A 230 -18.83 11.47 -11.94
N GLU A 231 -18.12 11.55 -10.81
CA GLU A 231 -16.83 12.26 -10.74
C GLU A 231 -15.76 11.62 -11.65
N LEU A 232 -15.64 10.28 -11.61
CA LEU A 232 -14.72 9.54 -12.49
C LEU A 232 -15.06 9.77 -13.97
N ASN A 233 -16.35 9.72 -14.35
CA ASN A 233 -16.76 9.95 -15.73
C ASN A 233 -16.42 11.38 -16.19
N LYS A 234 -16.64 12.40 -15.36
CA LYS A 234 -16.26 13.78 -15.69
C LYS A 234 -14.75 13.93 -15.96
N ILE A 235 -13.91 13.29 -15.15
CA ILE A 235 -12.45 13.27 -15.35
C ILE A 235 -12.10 12.61 -16.68
N LEU A 236 -12.68 11.46 -16.98
CA LEU A 236 -12.39 10.70 -18.21
C LEU A 236 -12.85 11.45 -19.46
N GLN A 237 -14.02 12.11 -19.42
CA GLN A 237 -14.51 12.93 -20.52
C GLN A 237 -13.75 14.25 -20.66
N GLY A 238 -13.06 14.72 -19.61
CA GLY A 238 -12.42 16.04 -19.59
C GLY A 238 -13.42 17.18 -19.47
N GLU A 239 -14.58 16.91 -18.85
CA GLU A 239 -15.67 17.87 -18.62
C GLU A 239 -15.43 18.79 -17.42
N ILE A 240 -14.28 18.67 -16.75
CA ILE A 240 -13.92 19.55 -15.65
C ILE A 240 -13.55 20.90 -16.26
N GLU A 241 -14.32 21.94 -15.90
CA GLU A 241 -14.22 23.32 -16.44
C GLU A 241 -12.79 23.89 -16.36
N GLU A 242 -11.96 23.35 -15.46
CA GLU A 242 -10.50 23.56 -15.41
C GLU A 242 -9.73 22.78 -16.49
N SER A 243 -10.23 22.73 -17.73
CA SER A 243 -9.61 21.94 -18.81
C SER A 243 -8.18 22.36 -19.20
N GLU A 244 -7.73 23.54 -18.75
CA GLU A 244 -6.34 24.03 -18.84
C GLU A 244 -5.45 23.62 -17.64
N ASN A 245 -5.97 22.90 -16.65
CA ASN A 245 -5.19 22.47 -15.50
C ASN A 245 -4.43 21.17 -15.78
N ASP A 246 -3.10 21.28 -15.90
CA ASP A 246 -2.17 20.17 -16.12
C ASP A 246 -2.42 18.97 -15.19
N TYR A 247 -2.89 19.22 -13.96
CA TYR A 247 -3.23 18.17 -13.00
C TYR A 247 -4.29 17.20 -13.55
N PHE A 248 -5.40 17.72 -14.08
CA PHE A 248 -6.50 16.87 -14.55
C PHE A 248 -6.17 16.16 -15.86
N GLN A 249 -5.32 16.76 -16.70
CA GLN A 249 -4.80 16.09 -17.89
C GLN A 249 -3.90 14.90 -17.52
N LEU A 250 -3.02 15.08 -16.52
CA LEU A 250 -2.21 13.99 -15.99
C LEU A 250 -3.06 12.92 -15.31
N LEU A 251 -4.05 13.31 -14.51
CA LEU A 251 -4.96 12.38 -13.84
C LEU A 251 -5.76 11.55 -14.85
N LYS A 252 -6.35 12.20 -15.85
CA LYS A 252 -7.04 11.53 -16.97
C LYS A 252 -6.12 10.55 -17.68
N ARG A 253 -4.89 10.97 -17.99
CA ARG A 253 -3.88 10.11 -18.62
C ARG A 253 -3.55 8.89 -17.77
N GLN A 254 -3.44 9.03 -16.44
CA GLN A 254 -3.21 7.90 -15.55
C GLN A 254 -4.42 6.96 -15.54
N LEU A 255 -5.64 7.49 -15.49
CA LEU A 255 -6.85 6.69 -15.32
C LEU A 255 -7.43 6.11 -16.61
N ILE A 256 -6.95 6.52 -17.79
CA ILE A 256 -7.59 6.16 -19.07
C ILE A 256 -7.67 4.66 -19.31
N SER A 257 -6.73 3.86 -18.77
CA SER A 257 -6.72 2.41 -18.95
C SER A 257 -7.61 1.65 -17.95
N ILE A 258 -7.77 2.16 -16.72
CA ILE A 258 -8.49 1.46 -15.65
C ILE A 258 -9.87 2.04 -15.35
N GLY A 259 -10.04 3.35 -15.54
CA GLY A 259 -11.26 4.08 -15.23
C GLY A 259 -12.48 3.59 -16.03
N PRO A 260 -12.39 3.44 -17.36
CA PRO A 260 -13.48 2.88 -18.17
C PRO A 260 -13.87 1.46 -17.72
N VAL A 261 -12.88 0.60 -17.49
CA VAL A 261 -13.10 -0.79 -17.03
C VAL A 261 -13.85 -0.81 -15.70
N LEU A 262 -13.46 0.06 -14.75
CA LEU A 262 -14.15 0.17 -13.46
C LEU A 262 -15.60 0.66 -13.61
N LEU A 263 -15.85 1.68 -14.45
CA LEU A 263 -17.20 2.18 -14.71
C LEU A 263 -18.09 1.13 -15.36
N ASP A 264 -17.58 0.42 -16.36
CA ASP A 264 -18.33 -0.59 -17.09
C ASP A 264 -18.64 -1.79 -16.21
N THR A 265 -17.69 -2.19 -15.34
CA THR A 265 -17.90 -3.26 -14.34
C THR A 265 -18.98 -2.87 -13.32
N LEU A 266 -18.99 -1.62 -12.86
CA LEU A 266 -20.01 -1.13 -11.93
C LEU A 266 -21.39 -1.11 -12.58
N ARG A 267 -21.49 -0.65 -13.83
CA ARG A 267 -22.74 -0.64 -14.61
C ARG A 267 -23.24 -2.05 -14.88
N SER A 268 -22.38 -2.95 -15.34
CA SER A 268 -22.76 -4.33 -15.67
C SER A 268 -23.30 -5.07 -14.45
N LYS A 269 -22.69 -4.88 -13.27
CA LYS A 269 -23.16 -5.47 -12.00
C LYS A 269 -24.41 -4.81 -11.43
N LEU A 270 -24.69 -3.56 -11.80
CA LEU A 270 -25.92 -2.86 -11.43
C LEU A 270 -27.11 -3.32 -12.28
N ASP A 271 -26.89 -3.53 -13.57
CA ASP A 271 -27.91 -3.94 -14.54
C ASP A 271 -28.21 -5.45 -14.48
N SER A 272 -27.20 -6.25 -14.14
CA SER A 272 -27.36 -7.70 -13.95
C SER A 272 -27.86 -7.96 -12.53
N ASP A 273 -28.94 -8.74 -12.37
CA ASP A 273 -29.33 -9.35 -11.08
C ASP A 273 -28.24 -10.34 -10.61
N THR A 274 -27.10 -9.79 -10.20
CA THR A 274 -25.92 -10.29 -9.45
C THR A 274 -25.40 -11.73 -9.62
N ALA A 275 -25.87 -12.52 -10.61
CA ALA A 275 -25.62 -13.95 -10.57
C ALA A 275 -24.41 -14.47 -11.38
N ARG A 276 -23.97 -13.87 -12.50
CA ARG A 276 -23.09 -14.64 -13.44
C ARG A 276 -22.16 -13.85 -14.38
N MET A 277 -21.31 -12.98 -13.87
CA MET A 277 -20.15 -12.54 -14.65
C MET A 277 -18.87 -12.64 -13.81
N LYS A 278 -18.21 -13.80 -13.92
CA LYS A 278 -16.75 -13.86 -13.77
C LYS A 278 -16.20 -13.36 -15.09
N GLU A 279 -16.08 -12.06 -15.24
CA GLU A 279 -15.24 -11.50 -16.29
C GLU A 279 -13.78 -11.81 -15.94
N ASP A 280 -12.96 -12.06 -16.97
CA ASP A 280 -11.53 -12.20 -16.80
C ASP A 280 -10.98 -10.86 -16.31
N MET A 281 -10.77 -10.77 -15.00
CA MET A 281 -10.26 -9.57 -14.37
C MET A 281 -8.84 -9.31 -14.87
N PRO A 282 -8.49 -8.04 -15.17
CA PRO A 282 -7.14 -7.72 -15.61
C PRO A 282 -6.12 -8.15 -14.55
N THR A 283 -4.97 -8.65 -14.98
CA THR A 283 -3.87 -8.96 -14.07
C THR A 283 -3.07 -7.71 -13.78
N PHE A 284 -2.74 -7.52 -12.51
CA PHE A 284 -2.01 -6.35 -12.01
C PHE A 284 -0.58 -6.76 -11.64
N GLN A 285 0.40 -5.93 -11.97
CA GLN A 285 1.70 -6.01 -11.29
C GLN A 285 2.03 -4.70 -10.60
N SER A 286 2.69 -4.82 -9.47
CA SER A 286 3.16 -3.70 -8.68
C SER A 286 4.66 -3.53 -8.76
N ARG A 287 5.10 -2.28 -8.66
CA ARG A 287 6.49 -1.89 -8.51
C ARG A 287 6.62 -0.96 -7.32
N LEU A 288 7.67 -1.19 -6.54
CA LEU A 288 8.00 -0.33 -5.43
C LEU A 288 8.77 0.91 -5.88
N ILE A 289 8.17 2.09 -5.69
CA ILE A 289 8.78 3.39 -5.94
C ILE A 289 9.20 4.02 -4.62
N TYR A 290 10.47 4.39 -4.53
CA TYR A 290 10.96 5.18 -3.43
C TYR A 290 10.82 6.66 -3.77
N HIS A 291 10.06 7.39 -2.96
CA HIS A 291 9.90 8.83 -3.09
C HIS A 291 10.38 9.49 -1.79
N GLY A 292 11.44 10.27 -1.85
CA GLY A 292 11.98 10.90 -0.65
C GLY A 292 12.46 12.31 -0.89
N ARG A 293 12.08 13.19 0.04
CA ARG A 293 12.69 14.49 0.25
C ARG A 293 13.11 14.55 1.70
N TYR A 294 14.42 14.61 1.97
CA TYR A 294 14.93 14.63 3.34
C TYR A 294 14.22 15.73 4.17
N PRO A 295 13.74 15.43 5.39
CA PRO A 295 13.90 14.18 6.15
C PRO A 295 12.82 13.10 5.89
N ASN A 296 11.80 13.42 5.11
CA ASN A 296 10.64 12.56 4.88
C ASN A 296 10.88 11.65 3.67
N TYR A 297 11.41 10.45 3.95
CA TYR A 297 11.46 9.37 2.98
C TYR A 297 10.18 8.54 3.02
N THR A 298 9.56 8.35 1.87
CA THR A 298 8.31 7.62 1.73
C THR A 298 8.48 6.49 0.71
N LEU A 299 7.95 5.33 1.06
CA LEU A 299 7.98 4.15 0.22
C LEU A 299 6.58 3.98 -0.37
N LEU A 300 6.45 4.11 -1.69
CA LEU A 300 5.19 4.02 -2.41
C LEU A 300 5.14 2.73 -3.21
N LEU A 301 3.98 2.08 -3.23
CA LEU A 301 3.72 0.92 -4.08
C LEU A 301 2.85 1.35 -5.26
N VAL A 302 3.42 1.29 -6.45
CA VAL A 302 2.78 1.75 -7.67
C VAL A 302 2.47 0.55 -8.52
N SER A 303 1.22 0.39 -8.90
CA SER A 303 0.81 -0.73 -9.73
C SER A 303 0.58 -0.29 -11.17
N HIS A 304 0.71 -1.24 -12.09
CA HIS A 304 0.51 -1.09 -13.53
C HIS A 304 -0.25 -2.31 -14.07
N MET A 305 -1.06 -2.07 -15.11
CA MET A 305 -1.77 -3.11 -15.83
C MET A 305 -0.79 -3.87 -16.72
N PHE A 306 -1.02 -5.16 -16.89
CA PHE A 306 -0.51 -5.88 -18.05
C PHE A 306 -1.61 -5.90 -19.12
N GLU A 307 -1.26 -5.45 -20.33
CA GLU A 307 -2.04 -5.73 -21.55
C GLU A 307 -1.69 -7.10 -22.10
#